data_AF-A0A169RGH4-F1
#
_entry.id   AF-A0A169RGH4-F1
#
_cell.length_a   1.000
_cell.length_b   1.000
_cell.length_c   1.000
_cell.angle_alpha   90.00
_cell.angle_beta   90.00
_cell.angle_gamma   90.00
#
_symmetry.space_group_name_H-M   'P 1'
#
loop_
_entity.id
_entity.type
_entity.pdbx_description
1 polymer ?
#
loop_
_entity_poly.entity_id
_entity_poly.type
_entity_poly.pdbx_seq_one_letter_code
_entity_poly.pdbx_strand_id
1 'polypeptide(L)'
;MTVSVRVYETVGEAEPGERFYARAIAMKPVKGGNPREGTSVGFYAATADEAGAKAHAWIEAERRKAVEIGLRREEAAQSRRKPVPHEMDARP
;
A
#
# COMPACT_ATOMS: atom_id res chain seq x y z
N MET A 1 4.76 1.30 7.44
CA MET A 1 3.46 1.70 6.88
C MET A 1 2.42 1.53 7.97
N THR A 2 1.73 2.60 8.35
CA THR A 2 0.66 2.53 9.37
C THR A 2 -0.68 2.39 8.65
N VAL A 3 -1.56 1.57 9.21
CA VAL A 3 -2.85 1.24 8.59
C VAL A 3 -3.97 1.30 9.61
N SER A 4 -5.11 1.85 9.20
CA SER A 4 -6.35 1.82 9.97
C SER A 4 -7.56 1.49 9.08
N VAL A 5 -8.54 0.80 9.68
CA VAL A 5 -9.88 0.57 9.11
C VAL A 5 -10.89 1.29 9.99
N ARG A 6 -11.85 1.98 9.38
CA ARG A 6 -13.01 2.53 10.09
C ARG A 6 -14.28 2.06 9.39
N VAL A 7 -15.22 1.52 10.16
CA VAL A 7 -16.53 1.06 9.67
C VAL A 7 -17.60 2.05 10.12
N TYR A 8 -18.54 2.33 9.23
CA TYR A 8 -19.62 3.27 9.38
C TYR A 8 -20.91 2.63 8.88
N GLU A 9 -22.04 3.00 9.49
CA GLU A 9 -23.38 2.65 9.02
C GLU A 9 -23.98 3.83 8.26
N THR A 10 -24.86 3.54 7.29
CA THR A 10 -25.55 4.58 6.52
C THR A 10 -26.54 5.34 7.39
N VAL A 11 -26.59 6.67 7.21
CA VAL A 11 -27.61 7.53 7.83
C VAL A 11 -28.77 7.65 6.84
N GLY A 12 -29.76 6.75 6.92
CA GLY A 12 -30.95 6.75 6.06
C GLY A 12 -31.27 5.38 5.46
N GLU A 13 -32.31 5.33 4.62
CA GLU A 13 -32.64 4.13 3.84
C GLU A 13 -31.55 3.91 2.78
N ALA A 14 -30.85 2.79 2.90
CA ALA A 14 -29.84 2.35 1.95
C ALA A 14 -30.30 1.09 1.26
N GLU A 15 -29.91 0.92 0.00
CA GLU A 15 -30.05 -0.34 -0.71
C GLU A 15 -29.47 -1.48 0.16
N PRO A 16 -30.12 -2.65 0.23
CA PRO A 16 -29.70 -3.73 1.14
C PRO A 16 -28.21 -4.11 1.03
N GLY A 17 -27.61 -3.89 -0.15
CA GLY A 17 -26.20 -4.16 -0.43
C GLY A 17 -25.19 -3.09 0.00
N GLU A 18 -25.63 -1.90 0.44
CA GLU A 18 -24.75 -0.75 0.69
C GLU A 18 -24.91 -0.13 2.09
N ARG A 19 -25.57 -0.83 3.01
CA ARG A 19 -25.84 -0.38 4.38
C ARG A 19 -24.59 -0.08 5.22
N PHE A 20 -23.47 -0.72 4.92
CA PHE A 20 -22.23 -0.57 5.67
C PHE A 20 -21.12 -0.06 4.78
N TYR A 21 -20.31 0.85 5.33
CA TYR A 21 -19.18 1.46 4.66
C TYR A 21 -17.91 1.25 5.50
N ALA A 22 -16.86 0.69 4.90
CA ALA A 22 -15.54 0.61 5.51
C ALA A 22 -14.53 1.42 4.72
N ARG A 23 -13.72 2.23 5.42
CA ARG A 23 -12.62 2.99 4.84
C ARG A 23 -11.28 2.40 5.24
N ALA A 24 -10.49 2.01 4.26
CA ALA A 24 -9.10 1.62 4.44
C ALA A 24 -8.17 2.82 4.16
N ILE A 25 -7.16 3.01 5.01
CA ILE A 25 -6.19 4.10 4.87
C ILE A 25 -4.77 3.52 5.01
N ALA A 26 -3.97 3.64 3.95
CA ALA A 26 -2.56 3.25 3.94
C ALA A 26 -1.66 4.48 3.93
N MET A 27 -0.87 4.66 4.99
CA MET A 27 0.04 5.81 5.14
C MET A 27 1.48 5.42 4.83
N LYS A 28 2.10 6.09 3.86
CA LYS A 28 3.52 5.91 3.54
C LYS A 28 4.37 6.91 4.31
N PRO A 29 5.49 6.48 4.92
CA PRO A 29 6.44 7.41 5.50
C PRO A 29 7.13 8.19 4.37
N VAL A 30 7.05 9.53 4.42
CA VAL A 30 7.79 10.40 3.51
C VAL A 30 9.19 10.61 4.07
N LYS A 31 10.21 10.47 3.20
CA LYS A 31 11.61 10.61 3.56
C LYS A 31 11.86 12.08 3.93
N GLY A 32 12.24 12.37 5.18
CA GLY A 32 12.57 13.73 5.65
C GLY A 32 11.61 14.39 6.64
N GLY A 33 10.55 13.73 7.09
CA GLY A 33 9.52 14.33 7.97
C GLY A 33 8.37 14.96 7.18
N ASN A 34 7.18 14.98 7.79
CA ASN A 34 5.83 15.06 7.17
C ASN A 34 5.59 16.13 6.09
N PRO A 35 4.70 15.88 5.11
CA PRO A 35 3.38 15.27 5.32
C PRO A 35 3.26 13.80 4.91
N ARG A 36 2.36 13.05 5.56
CA ARG A 36 2.00 11.68 5.17
C ARG A 36 1.08 11.72 3.95
N GLU A 37 1.57 11.38 2.77
CA GLU A 37 0.66 11.03 1.67
C GLU A 37 0.01 9.68 1.99
N GLY A 38 -1.31 9.70 2.16
CA GLY A 38 -2.12 8.54 2.43
C GLY A 38 -2.98 8.19 1.22
N THR A 39 -2.95 6.94 0.79
CA THR A 39 -3.96 6.42 -0.13
C THR A 39 -5.12 5.88 0.69
N SER A 40 -6.36 6.29 0.37
CA SER A 40 -7.55 5.76 1.03
C SER A 40 -8.57 5.28 0.02
N VAL A 41 -9.22 4.16 0.33
CA VAL A 41 -10.30 3.56 -0.47
C VAL A 41 -11.47 3.20 0.44
N GLY A 42 -12.69 3.36 -0.05
CA GLY A 42 -13.93 3.03 0.64
C GLY A 42 -14.63 1.82 0.04
N PHE A 43 -15.31 1.04 0.86
CA PHE A 43 -15.99 -0.20 0.47
C PHE A 43 -17.39 -0.25 1.08
N TYR A 44 -18.41 -0.40 0.24
CA TYR A 44 -19.77 -0.66 0.68
C TYR A 44 -20.05 -2.17 0.75
N ALA A 45 -20.94 -2.56 1.66
CA ALA A 45 -21.41 -3.94 1.80
C ALA A 45 -22.75 -4.04 2.52
N ALA A 46 -23.35 -5.24 2.44
CA ALA A 46 -24.60 -5.56 3.12
C ALA A 46 -24.41 -5.76 4.64
N THR A 47 -23.19 -6.08 5.09
CA THR A 47 -22.86 -6.29 6.52
C THR A 47 -21.57 -5.56 6.91
N ALA A 48 -21.44 -5.22 8.19
CA ALA A 48 -20.23 -4.61 8.75
C ALA A 48 -18.99 -5.50 8.56
N ASP A 49 -19.13 -6.80 8.78
CA ASP A 49 -18.04 -7.78 8.64
C ASP A 49 -17.55 -7.85 7.20
N GLU A 50 -18.46 -7.84 6.22
CA GLU A 50 -18.09 -7.85 4.80
C GLU A 50 -17.39 -6.56 4.38
N ALA A 51 -17.90 -5.39 4.81
CA ALA A 51 -17.24 -4.11 4.55
C ALA A 51 -15.82 -4.10 5.17
N GLY A 52 -15.70 -4.55 6.43
CA GLY A 52 -14.43 -4.68 7.13
C GLY A 52 -13.46 -5.63 6.42
N ALA A 53 -13.93 -6.81 5.99
CA ALA A 53 -13.12 -7.79 5.28
C ALA A 53 -12.56 -7.25 3.95
N LYS A 54 -13.38 -6.53 3.16
CA LYS A 54 -12.93 -5.86 1.93
C LYS A 54 -11.83 -4.83 2.21
N ALA A 55 -12.02 -3.99 3.23
CA ALA A 55 -11.04 -3.01 3.66
C ALA A 55 -9.71 -3.65 4.11
N HIS A 56 -9.79 -4.71 4.92
CA HIS A 56 -8.62 -5.47 5.38
C HIS A 56 -7.88 -6.16 4.22
N ALA A 57 -8.60 -6.76 3.28
CA ALA A 57 -8.00 -7.42 2.12
C ALA A 57 -7.22 -6.41 1.25
N TRP A 58 -7.78 -5.22 1.02
CA TRP A 58 -7.10 -4.16 0.29
C TRP A 58 -5.81 -3.69 0.99
N ILE A 59 -5.87 -3.54 2.32
CA ILE A 59 -4.71 -3.19 3.15
C ILE A 59 -3.58 -4.20 3.00
N GLU A 60 -3.91 -5.49 3.08
CA GLU A 60 -2.92 -6.56 2.97
C GLU A 60 -2.30 -6.60 1.57
N ALA A 61 -3.09 -6.35 0.53
CA ALA A 61 -2.57 -6.19 -0.83
C ALA A 61 -1.58 -5.01 -0.95
N GLU A 62 -1.91 -3.85 -0.38
CA GLU A 62 -1.00 -2.69 -0.37
C GLU A 62 0.28 -2.94 0.43
N ARG A 63 0.19 -3.69 1.54
CA ARG A 63 1.37 -4.11 2.31
C ARG A 63 2.31 -4.96 1.47
N ARG A 64 1.78 -5.95 0.75
CA ARG A 64 2.57 -6.83 -0.12
C ARG A 64 3.26 -6.05 -1.23
N LYS A 65 2.53 -5.15 -1.92
CA LYS A 65 3.11 -4.28 -2.95
C LYS A 65 4.25 -3.43 -2.40
N ALA A 66 4.11 -2.89 -1.19
CA ALA A 66 5.15 -2.08 -0.56
C ALA A 66 6.43 -2.89 -0.28
N VAL A 67 6.29 -4.15 0.17
CA VAL A 67 7.42 -5.07 0.37
C VAL A 67 8.11 -5.38 -0.96
N GLU A 68 7.33 -5.73 -1.99
CA GLU A 68 7.87 -6.05 -3.32
C GLU A 68 8.66 -4.88 -3.93
N ILE A 69 8.13 -3.65 -3.82
CA ILE A 69 8.83 -2.44 -4.27
C ILE A 69 10.14 -2.24 -3.48
N GLY A 70 10.13 -2.53 -2.17
CA GLY A 70 11.33 -2.48 -1.33
C GLY A 70 12.41 -3.43 -1.83
N LEU A 71 12.05 -4.70 -2.04
CA LEU A 71 12.97 -5.74 -2.54
C LEU A 71 13.57 -5.37 -3.89
N ARG A 72 12.73 -4.95 -4.86
CA ARG A 72 13.21 -4.51 -6.19
C ARG A 72 14.18 -3.33 -6.11
N ARG A 73 13.97 -2.40 -5.17
CA ARG A 73 14.88 -1.26 -4.96
C ARG A 73 16.22 -1.70 -4.40
N GLU A 74 16.23 -2.66 -3.49
CA GLU A 74 17.47 -3.22 -2.92
C GLU A 74 18.27 -3.98 -3.98
N GLU A 75 17.61 -4.80 -4.81
CA GLU A 75 18.24 -5.51 -5.94
C GLU A 75 18.85 -4.53 -6.95
N ALA A 76 18.13 -3.45 -7.29
CA ALA A 76 18.63 -2.41 -8.17
C ALA A 76 19.82 -1.66 -7.55
N ALA A 77 19.79 -1.37 -6.25
CA ALA A 77 20.90 -0.73 -5.55
C ALA A 77 22.13 -1.65 -5.47
N GLN A 78 21.94 -2.95 -5.28
CA GLN A 78 23.01 -3.94 -5.24
C GLN A 78 23.65 -4.13 -6.62
N SER A 79 22.84 -4.14 -7.69
CA SER A 79 23.31 -4.23 -9.07
C SER A 79 24.12 -2.99 -9.48
N ARG A 80 23.74 -1.80 -9.01
CA ARG A 80 24.49 -0.54 -9.22
C ARG A 80 25.80 -0.45 -8.43
N ARG A 81 25.97 -1.26 -7.37
CA ARG A 81 27.19 -1.29 -6.54
C ARG A 81 28.23 -2.30 -7.03
N LYS A 82 27.91 -3.15 -8.01
CA LYS A 82 28.90 -4.03 -8.62
C LYS A 82 29.85 -3.17 -9.47
N PRO A 83 31.16 -3.17 -9.20
CA PRO A 83 32.11 -2.44 -10.03
C PRO A 83 32.04 -2.99 -11.46
N VAL A 84 31.97 -2.09 -12.43
CA VAL A 84 32.15 -2.45 -13.84
C VAL A 84 33.55 -3.07 -13.95
N PRO A 85 33.73 -4.27 -14.52
CA PRO A 85 35.07 -4.78 -14.78
C PRO A 85 35.78 -3.75 -15.64
N HIS A 86 36.83 -3.12 -15.09
CA HIS A 86 37.72 -2.32 -15.89
C HIS A 86 38.38 -3.29 -16.86
N GLU A 87 37.94 -3.28 -18.12
CA GLU A 87 38.75 -3.78 -19.22
C GLU A 87 40.02 -2.91 -19.24
N MET A 88 41.03 -3.41 -18.55
CA MET A 88 42.42 -3.07 -18.83
C MET A 88 42.76 -3.71 -20.16
N ASP A 89 42.27 -3.13 -21.25
CA ASP A 89 42.85 -3.42 -22.55
C ASP A 89 44.14 -2.63 -22.67
N ALA A 90 45.21 -3.41 -22.73
CA ALA A 90 46.58 -3.00 -22.86
C ALA A 90 46.74 -2.07 -24.07
N ARG A 91 47.34 -0.91 -23.84
CA ARG A 91 47.96 -0.13 -24.91
C ARG A 91 49.23 -0.87 -25.36
N PRO A 92 49.42 -1.15 -26.66
CA PRO A 92 50.75 -1.19 -27.23
C PRO A 92 51.34 0.23 -27.34
#